data_AF-A0A1V4VQX5-F1
#
_entry.id   AF-A0A1V4VQX5-F1
#
_cell.length_a   1.000
_cell.length_b   1.000
_cell.length_c   1.000
_cell.angle_alpha   90.00
_cell.angle_beta   90.00
_cell.angle_gamma   90.00
#
_symmetry.space_group_name_H-M   'P 1'
#
loop_
_entity.id
_entity.type
_entity.pdbx_description
1 polymer ?
#
loop_
_entity_poly.entity_id
_entity_poly.type
_entity_poly.pdbx_seq_one_letter_code
_entity_poly.pdbx_strand_id
1 'polypeptide(L)'
;MAVRNEPLAKEVIMKIILENEMERQAWPILLSAHYKWEKNHGSSIQGQMEWYFFDLFKEETDQMIAKEVETRLMENYGPQGVDVIGVTEDQYVQKGLNNYEEEGLSKEDLEQLKVELAEEYQSIIEDYEADKEFKKSDVRDELTSLYYRLFNAPENLTVEYKGEIIQQGK
;
A
#
# COMPACT_ATOMS: atom_id res chain seq x y z
N MET A 1 28.07 15.82 -12.44
CA MET A 1 27.20 14.86 -11.74
C MET A 1 26.47 15.62 -10.64
N ALA A 2 25.22 16.00 -10.89
CA ALA A 2 24.38 16.62 -9.86
C ALA A 2 23.62 15.51 -9.15
N VAL A 3 23.94 15.31 -7.86
CA VAL A 3 23.15 14.46 -6.96
C VAL A 3 21.82 15.19 -6.77
N ARG A 4 20.75 14.66 -7.38
CA ARG A 4 19.39 15.11 -7.07
C ARG A 4 19.08 14.61 -5.67
N ASN A 5 19.16 15.53 -4.70
CA ASN A 5 18.52 15.33 -3.41
C ASN A 5 17.01 15.40 -3.65
N GLU A 6 16.38 14.24 -3.81
CA GLU A 6 14.94 14.13 -3.69
C GLU A 6 14.54 14.59 -2.29
N PRO A 7 13.49 15.40 -2.14
CA PRO A 7 13.01 15.76 -0.82
C PRO A 7 12.47 14.49 -0.15
N LEU A 8 13.08 14.12 0.99
CA LEU A 8 12.52 13.15 1.93
C LEU A 8 11.02 13.43 2.07
N ALA A 9 10.20 12.43 1.69
CA ALA A 9 8.76 12.50 1.83
C ALA A 9 8.43 13.01 3.24
N LYS A 10 7.60 14.06 3.34
CA LYS A 10 7.14 14.57 4.63
C LYS A 10 6.53 13.40 5.39
N GLU A 11 7.13 13.05 6.51
CA GLU A 11 6.59 12.05 7.42
C GLU A 11 5.17 12.46 7.80
N VAL A 12 4.18 11.65 7.38
CA VAL A 12 2.77 11.91 7.68
C VAL A 12 2.54 11.47 9.13
N ILE A 13 2.72 12.41 10.05
CA ILE A 13 2.43 12.18 11.47
C ILE A 13 0.91 12.20 11.67
N MET A 14 0.38 11.12 12.25
CA MET A 14 -1.05 11.02 12.56
C MET A 14 -1.42 12.04 13.64
N LYS A 15 -2.52 12.77 13.42
CA LYS A 15 -2.99 13.84 14.29
C LYS A 15 -4.37 13.52 14.86
N ILE A 16 -4.53 13.65 16.17
CA ILE A 16 -5.80 13.59 16.89
C ILE A 16 -6.21 15.00 17.31
N ILE A 17 -7.47 15.35 17.08
CA ILE A 17 -8.04 16.64 17.51
C ILE A 17 -9.04 16.34 18.63
N LEU A 18 -8.82 16.94 19.80
CA LEU A 18 -9.75 16.92 20.92
C LEU A 18 -10.66 18.15 20.83
N GLU A 19 -11.96 17.92 20.74
CA GLU A 19 -12.95 18.94 20.42
C GLU A 19 -13.42 19.70 21.67
N ASN A 20 -13.32 19.08 22.85
CA ASN A 20 -13.86 19.64 24.09
C ASN A 20 -13.00 19.31 25.33
N GLU A 21 -13.32 19.97 26.45
CA GLU A 21 -12.56 19.86 27.70
C GLU A 21 -12.66 18.46 28.33
N MET A 22 -13.78 17.76 28.12
CA MET A 22 -13.94 16.38 28.59
C MET A 22 -12.97 15.45 27.86
N GLU A 23 -12.83 15.57 26.54
CA GLU A 23 -11.87 14.80 25.74
C GLU A 23 -10.42 15.09 26.15
N ARG A 24 -10.08 16.36 26.39
CA ARG A 24 -8.78 16.76 26.94
C ARG A 24 -8.46 16.05 28.25
N GLN A 25 -9.44 15.97 29.16
CA GLN A 25 -9.27 15.31 30.46
C GLN A 25 -9.26 13.79 30.36
N ALA A 26 -10.05 13.22 29.44
CA ALA A 26 -10.12 11.78 29.21
C ALA A 26 -8.85 11.24 28.55
N TRP A 27 -8.21 12.00 27.66
CA TRP A 27 -7.02 11.58 26.92
C TRP A 27 -5.90 10.95 27.80
N PRO A 28 -5.37 11.62 28.85
CA PRO A 28 -4.33 11.02 29.69
C PRO A 28 -4.81 9.79 30.49
N ILE A 29 -6.11 9.71 30.79
CA ILE A 29 -6.72 8.54 31.45
C ILE A 29 -6.73 7.34 30.49
N LEU A 30 -7.12 7.57 29.23
CA LEU A 30 -7.13 6.54 28.18
C LEU A 30 -5.71 6.01 27.93
N LEU A 31 -4.71 6.89 27.82
CA LEU A 31 -3.31 6.48 27.69
C LEU A 31 -2.84 5.64 28.88
N SER A 32 -3.16 6.08 30.09
CA SER A 32 -2.79 5.36 31.32
C SER A 32 -3.49 4.00 31.42
N ALA A 33 -4.75 3.90 30.98
CA ALA A 33 -5.51 2.66 30.95
C ALA A 33 -4.91 1.68 29.93
N HIS A 34 -4.57 2.18 28.73
CA HIS A 34 -3.94 1.39 27.69
C HIS A 34 -2.59 0.82 28.17
N TYR A 35 -1.70 1.66 28.71
CA TYR A 35 -0.41 1.22 29.25
C TYR A 35 -0.56 0.14 30.34
N LYS A 36 -1.54 0.31 31.24
CA LYS A 36 -1.83 -0.70 32.28
C LYS A 36 -2.35 -2.01 31.68
N TRP A 37 -3.20 -1.92 30.65
CA TRP A 37 -3.72 -3.10 29.95
C TRP A 37 -2.58 -3.86 29.29
N GLU A 38 -1.78 -3.20 28.47
CA GLU A 38 -0.66 -3.80 27.74
C GLU A 38 0.33 -4.47 28.70
N LYS A 39 0.67 -3.82 29.81
CA LYS A 39 1.53 -4.41 30.84
C LYS A 39 0.99 -5.72 31.44
N ASN A 40 -0.33 -5.84 31.58
CA ASN A 40 -0.97 -6.98 32.24
C ASN A 40 -1.41 -8.09 31.26
N HIS A 41 -1.71 -7.72 30.02
CA HIS A 41 -2.36 -8.58 29.03
C HIS A 41 -1.60 -8.65 27.70
N GLY A 42 -0.42 -8.02 27.61
CA GLY A 42 0.41 -7.97 26.40
C GLY A 42 -0.33 -7.38 25.20
N SER A 43 0.00 -7.89 24.02
CA SER A 43 -0.59 -7.49 22.73
C SER A 43 -1.98 -8.11 22.45
N SER A 44 -2.68 -8.63 23.47
CA SER A 44 -4.01 -9.24 23.28
C SER A 44 -5.04 -8.28 22.71
N ILE A 45 -4.97 -6.99 23.06
CA ILE A 45 -5.85 -5.95 22.48
C ILE A 45 -5.55 -5.72 21.00
N GLN A 46 -4.29 -5.84 20.59
CA GLN A 46 -3.89 -5.76 19.19
C GLN A 46 -4.48 -6.91 18.40
N GLY A 47 -4.34 -8.14 18.88
CA GLY A 47 -4.93 -9.30 18.20
C GLY A 47 -6.46 -9.22 18.12
N GLN A 48 -7.12 -8.67 19.15
CA GLN A 48 -8.57 -8.47 19.12
C GLN A 48 -8.99 -7.41 18.09
N MET A 49 -8.26 -6.30 18.00
CA MET A 49 -8.58 -5.24 17.04
C MET A 49 -8.23 -5.63 15.61
N GLU A 50 -7.15 -6.36 15.41
CA GLU A 50 -6.82 -6.99 14.13
C GLU A 50 -7.95 -7.94 13.70
N TRP A 51 -8.42 -8.79 14.61
CA TRP A 51 -9.57 -9.67 14.38
C TRP A 51 -10.84 -8.87 14.03
N TYR A 52 -11.18 -7.81 14.78
CA TYR A 52 -12.32 -6.97 14.43
C TYR A 52 -12.18 -6.37 13.03
N PHE A 53 -11.00 -5.84 12.69
CA PHE A 53 -10.80 -5.13 11.44
C PHE A 53 -10.78 -6.06 10.21
N PHE A 54 -10.08 -7.19 10.29
CA PHE A 54 -9.93 -8.10 9.15
C PHE A 54 -10.96 -9.22 9.10
N ASP A 55 -11.58 -9.60 10.21
CA ASP A 55 -12.57 -10.70 10.24
C ASP A 55 -14.00 -10.21 10.43
N LEU A 56 -14.26 -9.24 11.32
CA LEU A 56 -15.63 -8.73 11.52
C LEU A 56 -16.06 -7.76 10.41
N PHE A 57 -15.16 -6.87 9.98
CA PHE A 57 -15.35 -5.93 8.85
C PHE A 57 -14.66 -6.40 7.57
N LYS A 58 -14.60 -7.73 7.39
CA LYS A 58 -13.82 -8.35 6.32
C LYS A 58 -14.16 -7.80 4.94
N GLU A 59 -15.45 -7.67 4.62
CA GLU A 59 -15.87 -7.23 3.28
C GLU A 59 -15.41 -5.80 2.98
N GLU A 60 -15.60 -4.89 3.92
CA GLU A 60 -15.16 -3.50 3.78
C GLU A 60 -13.63 -3.39 3.71
N THR A 61 -12.94 -4.16 4.54
CA THR A 61 -11.47 -4.16 4.59
C THR A 61 -10.87 -4.80 3.34
N ASP A 62 -11.42 -5.91 2.85
CA ASP A 62 -10.97 -6.55 1.60
C ASP A 62 -11.18 -5.61 0.40
N GLN A 63 -12.31 -4.90 0.33
CA GLN A 63 -12.57 -3.90 -0.71
C GLN A 63 -11.58 -2.74 -0.64
N MET A 64 -11.25 -2.27 0.57
CA MET A 64 -10.27 -1.20 0.77
C MET A 64 -8.88 -1.62 0.33
N ILE A 65 -8.43 -2.83 0.71
CA ILE A 65 -7.14 -3.39 0.30
C ILE A 65 -7.09 -3.55 -1.21
N ALA A 66 -8.12 -4.15 -1.82
CA ALA A 66 -8.16 -4.37 -3.27
C ALA A 66 -8.03 -3.06 -4.04
N LYS A 67 -8.76 -2.02 -3.63
CA LYS A 67 -8.70 -0.70 -4.26
C LYS A 67 -7.33 -0.02 -4.12
N GLU A 68 -6.71 -0.13 -2.95
CA GLU A 68 -5.37 0.43 -2.72
C GLU A 68 -4.30 -0.31 -3.54
N VAL A 69 -4.38 -1.64 -3.59
CA VAL A 69 -3.50 -2.47 -4.42
C VAL A 69 -3.64 -2.12 -5.90
N GLU A 70 -4.88 -1.99 -6.40
CA GLU A 70 -5.13 -1.52 -7.78
C GLU A 70 -4.49 -0.16 -8.04
N THR A 71 -4.62 0.78 -7.09
CA THR A 71 -4.03 2.12 -7.22
C THR A 71 -2.49 2.06 -7.30
N ARG A 72 -1.84 1.29 -6.42
CA ARG A 72 -0.38 1.14 -6.43
C ARG A 72 0.14 0.41 -7.67
N LEU A 73 -0.60 -0.61 -8.14
CA LEU A 73 -0.27 -1.30 -9.38
C LEU A 73 -0.46 -0.38 -10.59
N MET A 74 -1.45 0.51 -10.57
CA MET A 74 -1.63 1.51 -11.63
C MET A 74 -0.47 2.50 -11.72
N GLU A 75 0.16 2.85 -10.60
CA GLU A 75 1.35 3.70 -10.59
C GLU A 75 2.57 3.00 -11.21
N ASN A 76 2.71 1.68 -10.99
CA ASN A 76 3.84 0.89 -11.50
C ASN A 76 3.66 0.42 -12.95
N TYR A 77 2.43 0.05 -13.34
CA TYR A 77 2.13 -0.63 -14.61
C TYR A 77 1.15 0.16 -15.51
N GLY A 78 0.82 1.41 -15.15
CA GLY A 78 -0.12 2.27 -15.88
C GLY A 78 -1.58 2.03 -15.49
N PRO A 79 -2.52 2.90 -15.93
CA PRO A 79 -3.87 3.08 -15.37
C PRO A 79 -4.81 1.87 -15.44
N GLN A 80 -4.30 0.72 -15.86
CA GLN A 80 -5.08 -0.50 -15.97
C GLN A 80 -4.16 -1.76 -15.98
N GLY A 81 -2.85 -1.61 -15.76
CA GLY A 81 -1.84 -2.60 -16.17
C GLY A 81 -1.75 -2.80 -17.69
N VAL A 82 -2.64 -2.15 -18.47
CA VAL A 82 -3.02 -2.54 -19.84
C VAL A 82 -2.05 -2.15 -20.94
N ASP A 83 -0.99 -1.40 -20.62
CA ASP A 83 0.09 -1.29 -21.60
C ASP A 83 0.80 -2.64 -21.84
N VAL A 84 0.65 -3.60 -20.90
CA VAL A 84 1.11 -5.00 -21.04
C VAL A 84 0.08 -6.09 -20.62
N ILE A 85 -0.81 -5.85 -19.65
CA ILE A 85 -1.51 -6.90 -18.88
C ILE A 85 -3.01 -7.06 -19.26
N GLY A 86 -3.64 -6.04 -19.84
CA GLY A 86 -5.05 -6.13 -20.30
C GLY A 86 -5.20 -6.33 -21.80
N VAL A 87 -4.12 -6.74 -22.44
CA VAL A 87 -4.11 -7.26 -23.80
C VAL A 87 -3.82 -8.76 -23.71
N THR A 88 -4.34 -9.55 -24.64
CA THR A 88 -3.94 -10.96 -24.74
C THR A 88 -2.50 -11.08 -25.22
N GLU A 89 -1.84 -12.21 -24.97
CA GLU A 89 -0.51 -12.51 -25.52
C GLU A 89 -0.45 -12.22 -27.03
N ASP A 90 -1.44 -12.71 -27.80
CA ASP A 90 -1.54 -12.44 -29.24
C ASP A 90 -1.57 -10.94 -29.58
N GLN A 91 -2.29 -10.14 -28.79
CA GLN A 91 -2.39 -8.69 -29.00
C GLN A 91 -1.07 -7.99 -28.64
N TYR A 92 -0.40 -8.45 -27.58
CA TYR A 92 0.92 -7.96 -27.18
C TYR A 92 1.96 -8.26 -28.27
N VAL A 93 2.05 -9.51 -28.71
CA VAL A 93 2.96 -9.96 -29.77
C VAL A 93 2.68 -9.19 -31.06
N GLN A 94 1.42 -9.06 -31.48
CA GLN A 94 1.08 -8.30 -32.69
C GLN A 94 1.47 -6.82 -32.59
N LYS A 95 1.26 -6.19 -31.44
CA LYS A 95 1.67 -4.80 -31.20
C LYS A 95 3.20 -4.66 -31.25
N GLY A 96 3.93 -5.62 -30.66
CA GLY A 96 5.38 -5.71 -30.73
C GLY A 96 5.86 -5.84 -32.17
N LEU A 97 5.32 -6.78 -32.94
CA LEU A 97 5.67 -6.99 -34.35
C LEU A 97 5.43 -5.75 -35.21
N ASN A 98 4.32 -5.03 -35.00
CA ASN A 98 4.03 -3.80 -35.75
C ASN A 98 5.09 -2.70 -35.51
N ASN A 99 5.79 -2.70 -34.37
CA ASN A 99 6.87 -1.75 -34.12
C ASN A 99 8.13 -2.06 -34.95
N TYR A 100 8.29 -3.30 -35.42
CA TYR A 100 9.42 -3.76 -36.22
C TYR A 100 9.05 -3.97 -37.71
N GLU A 101 7.83 -3.63 -38.11
CA GLU A 101 7.31 -3.86 -39.47
C GLU A 101 8.13 -3.11 -40.54
N GLU A 102 8.73 -1.97 -40.19
CA GLU A 102 9.57 -1.17 -41.10
C GLU A 102 11.02 -1.69 -41.23
N GLU A 103 11.45 -2.63 -40.38
CA GLU A 103 12.85 -3.08 -40.32
C GLU A 103 13.21 -4.15 -41.35
N GLY A 104 12.21 -4.70 -42.08
CA GLY A 104 12.46 -5.65 -43.16
C GLY A 104 13.08 -6.97 -42.71
N LEU A 105 12.67 -7.46 -41.54
CA LEU A 105 13.16 -8.70 -40.92
C LEU A 105 13.02 -9.92 -41.84
N SER A 106 13.97 -10.85 -41.73
CA SER A 106 13.84 -12.15 -42.40
C SER A 106 12.73 -12.97 -41.75
N LYS A 107 12.26 -14.01 -42.45
CA LYS A 107 11.23 -14.91 -41.91
C LYS A 107 11.67 -15.62 -40.62
N GLU A 108 12.96 -15.96 -40.53
CA GLU A 108 13.51 -16.66 -39.36
C GLU A 108 13.60 -15.71 -38.17
N ASP A 109 14.07 -14.49 -38.39
CA ASP A 109 14.12 -13.44 -37.36
C ASP A 109 12.71 -13.06 -36.86
N LEU A 110 11.72 -13.04 -37.75
CA LEU A 110 10.33 -12.72 -37.38
C LEU A 110 9.69 -13.81 -36.52
N GLU A 111 9.98 -15.09 -36.76
CA GLU A 111 9.50 -16.16 -35.88
C GLU A 111 10.25 -16.18 -34.55
N GLN A 112 11.54 -15.86 -34.54
CA GLN A 112 12.28 -15.71 -33.28
C GLN A 112 11.72 -14.55 -32.44
N LEU A 113 11.47 -13.39 -33.05
CA LEU A 113 10.91 -12.22 -32.38
C LEU A 113 9.52 -12.50 -31.77
N LYS A 114 8.68 -13.31 -32.42
CA LYS A 114 7.40 -13.74 -31.84
C LYS A 114 7.57 -14.53 -30.55
N VAL A 115 8.53 -15.46 -30.55
CA VAL A 115 8.84 -16.27 -29.35
C VAL A 115 9.34 -15.36 -28.23
N GLU A 116 10.28 -14.46 -28.54
CA GLU A 116 10.83 -13.51 -27.57
C GLU A 116 9.74 -12.60 -26.97
N LEU A 117 8.83 -12.06 -27.80
CA LEU A 117 7.71 -11.24 -27.32
C LEU A 117 6.71 -12.03 -26.47
N ALA A 118 6.46 -13.31 -26.80
CA ALA A 118 5.58 -14.16 -26.02
C ALA A 118 6.20 -14.52 -24.65
N GLU A 119 7.50 -14.82 -24.62
CA GLU A 119 8.25 -15.05 -23.38
C GLU A 119 8.30 -13.79 -22.51
N GLU A 120 8.52 -12.62 -23.11
CA GLU A 120 8.46 -11.32 -22.41
C GLU A 120 7.08 -11.09 -21.79
N TYR A 121 6.01 -11.31 -22.56
CA TYR A 121 4.64 -11.20 -22.06
C TYR A 121 4.41 -12.10 -20.83
N GLN A 122 4.82 -13.36 -20.91
CA GLN A 122 4.68 -14.30 -19.78
C GLN A 122 5.44 -13.82 -18.55
N SER A 123 6.68 -13.36 -18.71
CA SER A 123 7.48 -12.81 -17.61
C SER A 123 6.79 -11.63 -16.94
N ILE A 124 6.20 -10.72 -17.72
CA ILE A 124 5.54 -9.53 -17.17
C ILE A 124 4.26 -9.90 -16.41
N ILE A 125 3.52 -10.91 -16.88
CA ILE A 125 2.34 -11.43 -16.16
C ILE A 125 2.74 -12.09 -14.83
N GLU A 126 3.83 -12.85 -14.82
CA GLU A 126 4.36 -13.47 -13.59
C GLU A 126 4.78 -12.41 -12.57
N ASP A 127 5.54 -11.40 -13.02
CA ASP A 127 5.96 -10.28 -12.17
C ASP A 127 4.76 -9.51 -11.62
N TYR A 128 3.74 -9.25 -12.44
CA TYR A 128 2.54 -8.54 -12.01
C TYR A 128 1.74 -9.29 -10.93
N GLU A 129 1.52 -10.59 -11.10
CA GLU A 129 0.77 -11.35 -10.08
C GLU A 129 1.59 -11.52 -8.79
N ALA A 130 2.92 -11.63 -8.89
CA ALA A 130 3.81 -11.59 -7.73
C ALA A 130 3.73 -10.24 -7.00
N ASP A 131 3.82 -9.14 -7.73
CA ASP A 131 3.71 -7.78 -7.19
C ASP A 131 2.34 -7.55 -6.56
N LYS A 132 1.26 -7.98 -7.21
CA LYS A 132 -0.09 -7.85 -6.68
C LYS A 132 -0.26 -8.55 -5.34
N GLU A 133 0.28 -9.76 -5.19
CA GLU A 133 0.22 -10.47 -3.91
C GLU A 133 1.12 -9.82 -2.85
N PHE A 134 2.32 -9.40 -3.25
CA PHE A 134 3.23 -8.64 -2.38
C PHE A 134 2.57 -7.34 -1.88
N LYS A 135 1.94 -6.57 -2.77
CA LYS A 135 1.24 -5.32 -2.44
C LYS A 135 0.05 -5.54 -1.52
N LYS A 136 -0.69 -6.65 -1.63
CA LYS A 136 -1.74 -6.97 -0.64
C LYS A 136 -1.14 -7.14 0.76
N SER A 137 0.00 -7.83 0.86
CA SER A 137 0.71 -7.99 2.13
C SER A 137 1.18 -6.64 2.67
N ASP A 138 1.83 -5.82 1.83
CA ASP A 138 2.30 -4.47 2.20
C ASP A 138 1.15 -3.61 2.74
N VAL A 139 0.02 -3.55 2.03
CA VAL A 139 -1.14 -2.74 2.44
C VAL A 139 -1.72 -3.27 3.75
N ARG A 140 -1.80 -4.60 3.91
CA ARG A 140 -2.28 -5.21 5.17
C ARG A 140 -1.37 -4.88 6.35
N ASP A 141 -0.06 -4.93 6.14
CA ASP A 141 0.94 -4.59 7.16
C ASP A 141 0.87 -3.10 7.51
N GLU A 142 0.69 -2.22 6.52
CA GLU A 142 0.50 -0.79 6.73
C GLU A 142 -0.77 -0.47 7.53
N LEU A 143 -1.88 -1.12 7.21
CA LEU A 143 -3.14 -0.99 7.97
C LEU A 143 -2.97 -1.49 9.41
N THR A 144 -2.27 -2.61 9.60
CA THR A 144 -1.95 -3.13 10.94
C THR A 144 -1.05 -2.17 11.71
N SER A 145 -0.08 -1.55 11.04
CA SER A 145 0.80 -0.52 11.61
C SER A 145 0.05 0.78 11.94
N LEU A 146 -0.98 1.13 11.16
CA LEU A 146 -1.86 2.27 11.46
C LEU A 146 -2.55 2.08 12.82
N TYR A 147 -3.11 0.88 13.05
CA TYR A 147 -3.70 0.53 14.34
C TYR A 147 -2.66 0.58 15.47
N TYR A 148 -1.48 0.00 15.24
CA TYR A 148 -0.40 0.01 16.23
C TYR A 148 -0.02 1.44 16.62
N ARG A 149 0.11 2.36 15.67
CA ARG A 149 0.39 3.78 15.94
C ARG A 149 -0.73 4.47 16.71
N LEU A 150 -2.00 4.17 16.39
CA LEU A 150 -3.14 4.82 17.03
C LEU A 150 -3.32 4.41 18.49
N PHE A 151 -3.11 3.12 18.81
CA PHE A 151 -3.44 2.59 20.14
C PHE A 151 -2.22 2.17 20.96
N ASN A 152 -1.19 1.61 20.33
CA ASN A 152 -0.05 0.99 21.04
C ASN A 152 1.22 1.85 21.04
N ALA A 153 1.34 2.84 20.15
CA ALA A 153 2.41 3.83 20.17
C ALA A 153 1.84 5.27 20.21
N PRO A 154 0.98 5.59 21.20
CA PRO A 154 0.33 6.88 21.29
C PRO A 154 1.32 8.04 21.35
N GLU A 155 2.56 7.83 21.81
CA GLU A 155 3.66 8.81 21.79
C GLU A 155 4.05 9.29 20.39
N ASN A 156 3.67 8.56 19.35
CA ASN A 156 3.91 8.94 17.95
C ASN A 156 2.75 9.77 17.37
N LEU A 157 1.70 10.03 18.17
CA LEU A 157 0.56 10.85 17.77
C LEU A 157 0.77 12.31 18.16
N THR A 158 0.44 13.20 17.23
CA THR A 158 0.26 14.61 17.56
C THR A 158 -1.16 14.83 18.05
N VAL A 159 -1.34 15.35 19.26
CA VAL A 159 -2.65 15.59 19.86
C VAL A 159 -2.84 17.09 20.05
N GLU A 160 -3.94 17.60 19.52
CA GLU A 160 -4.27 19.03 19.56
C GLU A 160 -5.58 19.29 20.30
N TYR A 161 -5.62 20.35 21.10
CA TYR A 161 -6.85 20.89 21.70
C TYR A 161 -6.93 22.39 21.41
N LYS A 162 -7.98 22.84 20.70
CA LYS A 162 -8.18 24.26 20.34
C LYS A 162 -6.95 24.94 19.71
N GLY A 163 -6.23 24.25 18.82
CA GLY A 163 -5.01 24.77 18.20
C GLY A 163 -3.74 24.64 19.04
N GLU A 164 -3.83 24.19 20.30
CA GLU A 164 -2.69 23.92 21.17
C GLU A 164 -2.25 22.45 21.03
N ILE A 165 -0.98 22.22 20.67
CA ILE A 165 -0.38 20.89 20.67
C ILE A 165 -0.14 20.47 22.12
N ILE A 166 -0.92 19.52 22.63
CA ILE A 166 -0.81 19.00 24.00
C ILE A 166 0.10 17.77 24.08
N GLN A 167 0.33 17.09 22.95
CA GLN A 167 1.30 16.03 22.78
C GLN A 167 1.85 16.09 21.36
N GLN A 168 3.17 16.05 21.22
CA GLN A 168 3.82 16.04 19.92
C GLN A 168 4.28 14.62 19.61
N GLY A 169 3.87 14.10 18.45
CA GLY A 169 4.38 12.84 17.94
C GLY A 169 5.89 12.93 17.74
N LYS A 170 6.63 11.90 18.16
CA LYS A 170 8.08 11.79 17.93
C LYS A 170 8.41 11.33 16.53
#